data_AF-A0A916RNR6-F1
#
_entry.id   AF-A0A916RNR6-F1
#
_cell.length_a   1.000
_cell.length_b   1.000
_cell.length_c   1.000
_cell.angle_alpha   90.00
_cell.angle_beta   90.00
_cell.angle_gamma   90.00
#
_symmetry.space_group_name_H-M   'P 1'
#
loop_
_entity.id
_entity.type
_entity.pdbx_description
1 polymer ?
#
loop_
_entity_poly.entity_id
_entity_poly.type
_entity_poly.pdbx_seq_one_letter_code
_entity_poly.pdbx_strand_id
1 'polypeptide(L)'
;MEAARQIDPAWNAVAVEDRGAAPLFTVDVEAAGDIAARELLLDRAMGPMRRRKSSEKIRRGRLPAEGLALVARAEDGTLVGTVRLWHVTLGEGGARALLLGPLAVEPAMKSAGIGSRLMRDAIARAATLGHGAILLVGDPEYYVRFGFTAEKTAGLAMPGPFEKRRLLALELKPGALEGAAGVIAGSGDFVPHARVQAKRRTAAA
;
A
#
# COMPACT_ATOMS: atom_id res chain seq x y z
N MET A 1 -29.01 -0.04 -20.34
CA MET A 1 -28.74 1.01 -19.33
C MET A 1 -28.83 0.37 -17.96
N GLU A 2 -27.80 -0.38 -17.57
CA GLU A 2 -27.82 -1.18 -16.35
C GLU A 2 -27.12 -0.41 -15.23
N ALA A 3 -27.84 -0.23 -14.12
CA ALA A 3 -27.46 0.65 -13.02
C ALA A 3 -26.15 0.18 -12.37
N ALA A 4 -25.23 1.13 -12.19
CA ALA A 4 -24.01 0.95 -11.43
C ALA A 4 -24.35 0.45 -10.02
N ARG A 5 -23.92 -0.77 -9.68
CA ARG A 5 -23.94 -1.26 -8.29
C ARG A 5 -22.96 -0.42 -7.48
N GLN A 6 -23.53 0.53 -6.76
CA GLN A 6 -22.87 1.32 -5.74
C GLN A 6 -22.29 0.38 -4.68
N ILE A 7 -20.99 0.49 -4.41
CA ILE A 7 -20.34 -0.23 -3.31
C ILE A 7 -20.95 0.30 -2.02
N ASP A 8 -21.83 -0.48 -1.40
CA ASP A 8 -22.46 -0.16 -0.13
C ASP A 8 -21.41 -0.17 1.00
N PRO A 9 -21.22 0.94 1.75
CA PRO A 9 -20.27 1.03 2.85
C PRO A 9 -20.79 0.42 4.16
N ALA A 10 -21.76 -0.50 4.15
CA ALA A 10 -22.34 -1.18 5.32
C ALA A 10 -21.39 -2.08 6.14
N TRP A 11 -20.12 -1.70 6.30
CA TRP A 11 -19.11 -2.41 7.11
C TRP A 11 -18.91 -1.81 8.50
N ASN A 12 -19.57 -0.70 8.82
CA ASN A 12 -19.43 -0.02 10.12
C ASN A 12 -20.11 -0.74 11.29
N ALA A 13 -20.83 -1.84 11.05
CA ALA A 13 -21.55 -2.57 12.09
C ALA A 13 -21.23 -4.07 12.03
N VAL A 14 -20.04 -4.44 12.49
CA VAL A 14 -19.84 -5.77 13.06
C VAL A 14 -19.47 -5.56 14.52
N ALA A 15 -20.41 -5.89 15.39
CA ALA A 15 -20.24 -5.87 16.83
C ALA A 15 -18.99 -6.69 17.19
N VAL A 16 -18.06 -6.04 17.89
CA VAL A 16 -16.87 -6.67 18.45
C VAL A 16 -17.33 -7.39 19.71
N GLU A 17 -17.44 -8.71 19.65
CA GLU A 17 -17.62 -9.53 20.86
C GLU A 17 -16.36 -9.44 21.73
N ASP A 18 -16.61 -9.27 23.02
CA ASP A 18 -15.65 -9.03 24.10
C ASP A 18 -14.58 -10.12 24.19
N ARG A 19 -13.41 -9.82 23.60
CA ARG A 19 -12.14 -10.46 23.92
C ARG A 19 -11.28 -9.37 24.54
N GLY A 20 -10.79 -9.61 25.76
CA GLY A 20 -10.16 -8.62 26.64
C GLY A 20 -9.42 -7.48 25.95
N ALA A 21 -9.69 -6.26 26.42
CA ALA A 21 -9.26 -4.96 25.89
C ALA A 21 -8.19 -5.06 24.78
N ALA A 22 -8.65 -5.15 23.53
CA ALA A 22 -7.74 -5.04 22.40
C ALA A 22 -6.93 -3.75 22.57
N PRO A 23 -5.59 -3.80 22.39
CA PRO A 23 -4.77 -2.63 22.63
C PRO A 23 -5.28 -1.47 21.80
N LEU A 24 -5.52 -0.33 22.45
CA LEU A 24 -6.00 0.86 21.78
C LEU A 24 -4.89 1.41 20.88
N PHE A 25 -5.26 1.75 19.64
CA PHE A 25 -4.35 2.33 18.66
C PHE A 25 -5.09 3.33 17.78
N THR A 26 -4.36 4.30 17.25
CA THR A 26 -4.86 5.25 16.23
C THR A 26 -4.22 4.97 14.87
N VAL A 27 -4.88 5.43 13.80
CA VAL A 27 -4.33 5.39 12.44
C VAL A 27 -4.30 6.79 11.87
N ASP A 28 -3.12 7.23 11.46
CA ASP A 28 -2.87 8.57 10.94
C ASP A 28 -2.07 8.52 9.64
N VAL A 29 -2.01 9.65 8.94
CA VAL A 29 -1.09 9.83 7.82
C VAL A 29 0.35 9.83 8.35
N GLU A 30 1.24 9.16 7.64
CA GLU A 30 2.67 9.12 7.97
C GLU A 30 3.30 10.52 7.83
N ALA A 31 4.05 10.93 8.84
CA ALA A 31 4.86 12.14 8.84
C ALA A 31 6.35 11.83 8.60
N ALA A 32 7.14 12.85 8.24
CA ALA A 32 8.57 12.69 7.99
C ALA A 32 9.34 12.10 9.19
N GLY A 33 8.92 12.42 10.41
CA GLY A 33 9.51 11.86 11.65
C GLY A 33 9.32 10.35 11.81
N ASP A 34 8.35 9.74 11.13
CA ASP A 34 8.05 8.31 11.25
C ASP A 34 9.00 7.43 10.44
N ILE A 35 9.76 8.01 9.51
CA ILE A 35 10.57 7.25 8.54
C ILE A 35 11.49 6.25 9.24
N ALA A 36 12.22 6.68 10.26
CA ALA A 36 13.14 5.81 10.98
C ALA A 36 12.42 4.68 11.73
N ALA A 37 11.36 5.00 12.49
CA ALA A 37 10.57 4.03 13.24
C ALA A 37 9.88 3.01 12.31
N ARG A 38 9.35 3.47 11.18
CA ARG A 38 8.76 2.62 10.14
C ARG A 38 9.79 1.66 9.55
N GLU A 39 10.99 2.13 9.19
CA GLU A 39 12.02 1.22 8.65
C GLU A 39 12.41 0.13 9.65
N LEU A 40 12.54 0.48 10.93
CA LEU A 40 12.82 -0.48 12.00
C LEU A 40 11.67 -1.49 12.18
N LEU A 41 10.41 -1.04 12.12
CA LEU A 41 9.25 -1.93 12.12
C LEU A 41 9.30 -2.90 10.95
N LEU A 42 9.61 -2.41 9.74
CA LEU A 42 9.68 -3.24 8.54
C LEU A 42 10.81 -4.27 8.62
N ASP A 43 11.96 -3.91 9.22
CA ASP A 43 13.05 -4.84 9.51
C ASP A 43 12.58 -5.98 10.42
N ARG A 44 11.91 -5.66 11.54
CA ARG A 44 11.38 -6.65 12.50
C ARG A 44 10.29 -7.53 11.90
N ALA A 45 9.33 -6.94 11.19
CA ALA A 45 8.13 -7.63 10.73
C ALA A 45 8.34 -8.49 9.46
N MET A 46 9.23 -8.06 8.57
CA MET A 46 9.39 -8.67 7.24
C MET A 46 10.79 -9.24 6.98
N GLY A 47 11.75 -8.97 7.88
CA GLY A 47 13.13 -9.42 7.75
C GLY A 47 13.97 -8.67 6.70
N PRO A 48 15.27 -8.97 6.64
CA PRO A 48 16.24 -8.24 5.80
C PRO A 48 16.02 -8.44 4.30
N MET A 49 15.42 -9.58 3.91
CA MET A 49 15.20 -9.92 2.49
C MET A 49 14.05 -9.16 1.85
N ARG A 50 13.26 -8.37 2.61
CA ARG A 50 12.14 -7.60 2.05
C ARG A 50 12.57 -6.70 0.89
N ARG A 51 13.78 -6.14 0.95
CA ARG A 51 14.36 -5.21 -0.04
C ARG A 51 14.60 -5.85 -1.42
N ARG A 52 14.57 -7.19 -1.52
CA ARG A 52 14.77 -7.93 -2.78
C ARG A 52 13.46 -8.21 -3.53
N LYS A 53 12.30 -7.94 -2.93
CA LYS A 53 11.00 -8.21 -3.57
C LYS A 53 10.79 -7.33 -4.81
N SER A 54 10.12 -7.87 -5.83
CA SER A 54 9.81 -7.14 -7.08
C SER A 54 9.01 -5.84 -6.82
N SER A 55 8.16 -5.82 -5.79
CA SER A 55 7.44 -4.64 -5.34
C SER A 55 8.36 -3.50 -4.89
N GLU A 56 9.54 -3.80 -4.32
CA GLU A 56 10.50 -2.78 -3.90
C GLU A 56 11.17 -2.10 -5.09
N LYS A 57 11.32 -2.81 -6.23
CA LYS A 57 11.83 -2.21 -7.47
C LYS A 57 10.89 -1.14 -7.99
N ILE A 58 9.58 -1.39 -7.96
CA ILE A 58 8.53 -0.45 -8.39
C ILE A 58 8.60 0.86 -7.58
N ARG A 59 8.89 0.76 -6.29
CA ARG A 59 8.81 1.86 -5.31
C ARG A 59 10.10 2.67 -5.19
N ARG A 60 11.22 2.12 -5.66
CA ARG A 60 12.55 2.69 -5.43
C ARG A 60 12.65 4.14 -5.89
N GLY A 61 13.03 5.02 -4.97
CA GLY A 61 13.22 6.45 -5.23
C GLY A 61 11.93 7.23 -5.44
N ARG A 62 10.76 6.60 -5.28
CA ARG A 62 9.46 7.26 -5.47
C ARG A 62 8.87 7.72 -4.15
N LEU A 63 7.94 8.66 -4.23
CA LEU A 63 7.03 9.02 -3.15
C LEU A 63 5.84 8.03 -3.13
N PRO A 64 5.30 7.70 -1.95
CA PRO A 64 4.01 7.05 -1.86
C PRO A 64 2.93 7.95 -2.46
N ALA A 65 1.81 7.36 -2.88
CA ALA A 65 0.65 8.12 -3.31
C ALA A 65 0.19 9.05 -2.19
N GLU A 66 -0.16 10.29 -2.54
CA GLU A 66 -0.49 11.35 -1.59
C GLU A 66 -1.63 10.93 -0.65
N GLY A 67 -1.48 11.16 0.65
CA GLY A 67 -2.47 10.77 1.65
C GLY A 67 -2.64 9.26 1.89
N LEU A 68 -1.83 8.42 1.23
CA LEU A 68 -1.94 6.95 1.27
C LEU A 68 -0.67 6.27 1.83
N ALA A 69 0.12 7.00 2.61
CA ALA A 69 1.06 6.43 3.56
C ALA A 69 0.46 6.57 4.96
N LEU A 70 0.11 5.45 5.59
CA LEU A 70 -0.53 5.40 6.89
C LEU A 70 0.34 4.66 7.90
N VAL A 71 0.20 5.06 9.15
CA VAL A 71 0.85 4.45 10.30
C VAL A 71 -0.17 4.21 11.39
N ALA A 72 0.02 3.14 12.15
CA ALA A 72 -0.74 2.87 13.37
C ALA A 72 0.15 3.14 14.59
N ARG A 73 -0.39 3.85 15.58
CA ARG A 73 0.30 4.16 16.85
C ARG A 73 -0.43 3.57 18.03
N ALA A 74 0.32 2.96 18.95
CA ALA A 74 -0.18 2.59 20.27
C ALA A 74 -0.40 3.86 21.12
N GLU A 75 -1.03 3.71 22.28
CA GLU A 75 -1.37 4.83 23.19
C GLU A 75 -0.14 5.65 23.63
N ASP A 76 1.01 5.01 23.77
CA ASP A 76 2.29 5.63 24.11
C ASP A 76 2.93 6.38 22.92
N GLY A 77 2.27 6.41 21.76
CA GLY A 77 2.74 7.01 20.53
C GLY A 77 3.66 6.09 19.69
N THR A 78 3.97 4.88 20.16
CA THR A 78 4.85 3.95 19.45
C THR A 78 4.23 3.51 18.12
N LEU A 79 5.00 3.60 17.04
CA LEU A 79 4.60 3.12 15.71
C LEU A 79 4.58 1.59 15.70
N VAL A 80 3.37 1.01 15.66
CA VAL A 80 3.11 -0.43 15.71
C VAL A 80 2.59 -1.01 14.41
N GLY A 81 2.32 -0.18 13.41
CA GLY A 81 1.89 -0.63 12.10
C GLY A 81 2.11 0.39 10.99
N THR A 82 2.17 -0.07 9.75
CA THR A 82 2.24 0.79 8.57
C THR A 82 1.61 0.14 7.35
N VAL A 83 0.99 0.95 6.50
CA VAL A 83 0.61 0.58 5.13
C VAL A 83 0.90 1.74 4.19
N ARG A 84 1.40 1.44 2.98
CA ARG A 84 1.66 2.44 1.95
C ARG A 84 1.08 2.00 0.61
N LEU A 85 0.65 2.95 -0.21
CA LEU A 85 0.19 2.72 -1.57
C LEU A 85 1.02 3.55 -2.55
N TRP A 86 1.21 3.03 -3.75
CA TRP A 86 2.13 3.60 -4.73
C TRP A 86 1.48 3.65 -6.09
N HIS A 87 1.60 4.77 -6.81
CA HIS A 87 1.09 4.87 -8.17
C HIS A 87 1.81 3.90 -9.11
N VAL A 88 1.04 3.15 -9.89
CA VAL A 88 1.53 2.23 -10.93
C VAL A 88 0.74 2.36 -12.23
N THR A 89 1.37 1.97 -13.33
CA THR A 89 0.71 1.70 -14.62
C THR A 89 0.64 0.20 -14.85
N LEU A 90 -0.44 -0.24 -15.50
CA LEU A 90 -0.68 -1.62 -15.89
C LEU A 90 -0.28 -1.79 -17.36
N GLY A 91 1.00 -2.09 -17.60
CA GLY A 91 1.59 -2.03 -18.94
C GLY A 91 2.00 -0.61 -19.35
N GLU A 92 2.66 -0.51 -20.50
CA GLU A 92 3.06 0.77 -21.08
C GLU A 92 1.83 1.49 -21.65
N GLY A 93 1.61 2.76 -21.25
CA GLY A 93 0.42 3.52 -21.64
C GLY A 93 -0.92 3.01 -21.07
N GLY A 94 -0.90 1.95 -20.26
CA GLY A 94 -2.11 1.33 -19.73
C GLY A 94 -2.74 2.06 -18.53
N ALA A 95 -3.78 1.43 -17.98
CA ALA A 95 -4.56 1.99 -16.88
C ALA A 95 -3.72 2.31 -15.63
N ARG A 96 -4.13 3.34 -14.90
CA ARG A 96 -3.50 3.76 -13.64
C ARG A 96 -4.15 3.04 -12.47
N ALA A 97 -3.32 2.56 -11.55
CA ALA A 97 -3.77 1.91 -10.33
C ALA A 97 -2.81 2.20 -9.18
N LEU A 98 -3.12 1.66 -8.01
CA LEU A 98 -2.24 1.67 -6.84
C LEU A 98 -1.65 0.28 -6.61
N LEU A 99 -0.39 0.22 -6.18
CA LEU A 99 0.21 -0.97 -5.60
C LEU A 99 0.28 -0.81 -4.08
N LEU A 100 -0.40 -1.66 -3.34
CA LEU A 100 -0.36 -1.68 -1.88
C LEU A 100 0.89 -2.41 -1.37
N GLY A 101 1.49 -1.82 -0.37
CA GLY A 101 2.54 -2.38 0.46
C GLY A 101 3.73 -1.44 0.63
N PRO A 102 4.63 -1.71 1.59
CA PRO A 102 4.50 -2.78 2.56
C PRO A 102 3.30 -2.55 3.49
N LEU A 103 2.67 -3.65 3.93
CA LEU A 103 1.76 -3.68 5.07
C LEU A 103 2.50 -4.47 6.15
N ALA A 104 2.73 -3.85 7.30
CA ALA A 104 3.43 -4.46 8.41
C ALA A 104 2.79 -4.06 9.73
N VAL A 105 2.84 -4.99 10.68
CA VAL A 105 2.39 -4.82 12.07
C VAL A 105 3.49 -5.36 12.97
N GLU A 106 3.69 -4.71 14.11
CA GLU A 106 4.64 -5.14 15.14
C GLU A 106 4.37 -6.62 15.50
N PRO A 107 5.35 -7.52 15.37
CA PRO A 107 5.17 -8.94 15.63
C PRO A 107 4.48 -9.29 16.96
N ALA A 108 4.79 -8.56 18.04
CA ALA A 108 4.16 -8.75 19.35
C ALA A 108 2.66 -8.37 19.38
N MET A 109 2.19 -7.61 18.39
CA MET A 109 0.83 -7.08 18.27
C MET A 109 0.06 -7.72 17.10
N LYS A 110 0.54 -8.87 16.60
CA LYS A 110 -0.19 -9.64 15.58
C LYS A 110 -1.56 -10.04 16.09
N SER A 111 -2.52 -10.15 15.17
CA SER A 111 -3.91 -10.51 15.47
C SER A 111 -4.69 -9.51 16.34
N ALA A 112 -4.11 -8.36 16.72
CA ALA A 112 -4.79 -7.28 17.44
C ALA A 112 -5.66 -6.36 16.54
N GLY A 113 -6.01 -6.78 15.32
CA GLY A 113 -6.84 -5.99 14.40
C GLY A 113 -6.15 -4.83 13.66
N ILE A 114 -4.93 -4.42 14.05
CA ILE A 114 -4.17 -3.30 13.46
C ILE A 114 -4.06 -3.42 11.93
N GLY A 115 -3.61 -4.58 11.43
CA GLY A 115 -3.43 -4.79 10.00
C GLY A 115 -4.75 -4.70 9.20
N SER A 116 -5.85 -5.16 9.80
CA SER A 116 -7.18 -5.05 9.20
C SER A 116 -7.67 -3.60 9.16
N ARG A 117 -7.43 -2.83 10.23
CA ARG A 117 -7.79 -1.41 10.28
C ARG A 117 -6.99 -0.59 9.28
N LEU A 118 -5.67 -0.77 9.21
CA LEU A 118 -4.79 -0.13 8.22
C LEU A 118 -5.25 -0.43 6.79
N MET A 119 -5.58 -1.69 6.49
CA MET A 119 -6.07 -2.08 5.16
C MET A 119 -7.37 -1.35 4.80
N ARG A 120 -8.35 -1.35 5.70
CA ARG A 120 -9.65 -0.70 5.45
C ARG A 120 -9.51 0.81 5.27
N ASP A 121 -8.74 1.47 6.13
CA ASP A 121 -8.51 2.91 6.05
C ASP A 121 -7.78 3.27 4.73
N ALA A 122 -6.82 2.45 4.30
CA ALA A 122 -6.15 2.63 3.02
C ALA A 122 -7.10 2.47 1.82
N ILE A 123 -7.95 1.43 1.79
CA ILE A 123 -8.93 1.21 0.73
C ILE A 123 -9.93 2.37 0.67
N ALA A 124 -10.49 2.74 1.83
CA ALA A 124 -11.47 3.82 1.92
C ALA A 124 -10.89 5.15 1.45
N ARG A 125 -9.69 5.52 1.91
CA ARG A 125 -9.00 6.73 1.44
C ARG A 125 -8.72 6.69 -0.05
N ALA A 126 -8.26 5.56 -0.58
CA ALA A 126 -7.99 5.43 -2.00
C ALA A 126 -9.26 5.59 -2.85
N ALA A 127 -10.39 5.07 -2.38
CA ALA A 127 -11.69 5.27 -3.03
C ALA A 127 -12.12 6.75 -2.99
N THR A 128 -12.00 7.40 -1.82
CA THR A 128 -12.32 8.83 -1.65
C THR A 128 -11.45 9.74 -2.52
N LEU A 129 -10.17 9.40 -2.70
CA LEU A 129 -9.25 10.11 -3.61
C LEU A 129 -9.49 9.79 -5.10
N GLY A 130 -10.49 8.96 -5.41
CA GLY A 130 -10.92 8.70 -6.78
C GLY A 130 -10.06 7.70 -7.55
N HIS A 131 -9.23 6.90 -6.89
CA HIS A 131 -8.46 5.85 -7.56
C HIS A 131 -9.36 4.75 -8.12
N GLY A 132 -8.94 4.12 -9.22
CA GLY A 132 -9.72 3.10 -9.91
C GLY A 132 -9.56 1.69 -9.32
N ALA A 133 -8.34 1.31 -8.93
CA ALA A 133 -8.04 -0.02 -8.43
C ALA A 133 -6.79 -0.05 -7.54
N ILE A 134 -6.70 -1.09 -6.70
CA ILE A 134 -5.53 -1.40 -5.86
C ILE A 134 -5.07 -2.82 -6.19
N LEU A 135 -3.78 -3.01 -6.40
CA LEU A 135 -3.11 -4.30 -6.56
C LEU A 135 -2.22 -4.58 -5.36
N LEU A 136 -1.94 -5.85 -5.09
CA LEU A 136 -0.94 -6.28 -4.12
C LEU A 136 -0.35 -7.63 -4.47
N VAL A 137 0.78 -7.96 -3.86
CA VAL A 137 1.35 -9.31 -3.87
C VAL A 137 1.25 -9.90 -2.46
N GLY A 138 0.43 -10.93 -2.28
CA GLY A 138 0.13 -11.50 -0.96
C GLY A 138 -0.71 -12.77 -1.00
N ASP A 139 -1.02 -13.33 0.17
CA ASP A 139 -1.72 -14.62 0.29
C ASP A 139 -3.23 -14.46 0.07
N PRO A 140 -3.82 -15.05 -0.98
CA PRO A 140 -5.24 -14.88 -1.33
C PRO A 140 -6.18 -15.12 -0.16
N GLU A 141 -5.88 -16.13 0.65
CA GLU A 141 -6.67 -16.56 1.81
C GLU A 141 -6.79 -15.46 2.87
N TYR A 142 -5.79 -14.59 2.99
CA TYR A 142 -5.82 -13.45 3.90
C TYR A 142 -6.53 -12.23 3.30
N TYR A 143 -6.34 -11.97 2.00
CA TYR A 143 -6.80 -10.73 1.37
C TYR A 143 -8.23 -10.78 0.82
N VAL A 144 -8.79 -11.98 0.62
CA VAL A 144 -10.19 -12.16 0.15
C VAL A 144 -11.21 -11.46 1.04
N ARG A 145 -10.97 -11.37 2.36
CA ARG A 145 -11.83 -10.67 3.33
C ARG A 145 -11.93 -9.15 3.12
N PHE A 146 -11.09 -8.58 2.27
CA PHE A 146 -11.14 -7.17 1.86
C PHE A 146 -11.56 -7.01 0.39
N GLY A 147 -11.98 -8.09 -0.28
CA GLY A 147 -12.43 -8.09 -1.67
C GLY A 147 -11.33 -8.24 -2.72
N PHE A 148 -10.08 -8.52 -2.33
CA PHE A 148 -9.01 -8.76 -3.30
C PHE A 148 -9.10 -10.17 -3.90
N THR A 149 -8.96 -10.27 -5.22
CA THR A 149 -8.95 -11.56 -5.95
C THR A 149 -7.89 -11.56 -7.06
N ALA A 150 -7.59 -12.74 -7.62
CA ALA A 150 -6.69 -12.88 -8.77
C ALA A 150 -7.42 -12.84 -10.13
N GLU A 151 -8.75 -12.70 -10.14
CA GLU A 151 -9.57 -12.87 -11.35
C GLU A 151 -9.22 -11.86 -12.46
N LYS A 152 -8.84 -10.64 -12.07
CA LYS A 152 -8.52 -9.53 -12.98
C LYS A 152 -7.03 -9.29 -13.14
N THR A 153 -6.17 -10.22 -12.71
CA THR A 153 -4.71 -10.06 -12.75
C THR A 153 -3.99 -11.01 -13.71
N ALA A 154 -4.73 -11.89 -14.40
CA ALA A 154 -4.15 -12.90 -15.30
C ALA A 154 -3.26 -12.32 -16.43
N GLY A 155 -3.63 -11.14 -16.96
CA GLY A 155 -2.87 -10.43 -17.98
C GLY A 155 -1.69 -9.61 -17.46
N LEU A 156 -1.52 -9.51 -16.13
CA LEU A 156 -0.53 -8.63 -15.49
C LEU A 156 0.70 -9.40 -15.01
N ALA A 157 1.83 -8.71 -15.00
CA ALA A 157 3.09 -9.25 -14.50
C ALA A 157 3.85 -8.24 -13.62
N MET A 158 4.62 -8.74 -12.65
CA MET A 158 5.56 -7.93 -11.87
C MET A 158 6.92 -7.79 -12.61
N PRO A 159 7.70 -6.71 -12.37
CA PRO A 159 9.04 -6.53 -12.93
C PRO A 159 10.08 -7.40 -12.20
N GLY A 160 9.89 -8.72 -12.29
CA GLY A 160 10.69 -9.74 -11.62
C GLY A 160 9.84 -10.93 -11.13
N PRO A 161 10.47 -11.89 -10.44
CA PRO A 161 9.79 -13.08 -9.94
C PRO A 161 8.60 -12.74 -9.04
N PHE A 162 7.51 -13.45 -9.23
CA PHE A 162 6.32 -13.43 -8.39
C PHE A 162 5.51 -14.72 -8.59
N GLU A 163 4.69 -15.09 -7.61
CA GLU A 163 3.71 -16.17 -7.77
C GLU A 163 2.42 -15.59 -8.36
N LYS A 164 1.98 -16.08 -9.52
CA LYS A 164 0.80 -15.54 -10.22
C LYS A 164 -0.45 -15.49 -9.33
N ARG A 165 -0.72 -16.56 -8.57
CA ARG A 165 -1.88 -16.64 -7.66
C ARG A 165 -1.88 -15.54 -6.58
N ARG A 166 -0.72 -14.97 -6.27
CA ARG A 166 -0.54 -13.98 -5.20
C ARG A 166 -0.63 -12.56 -5.70
N LEU A 167 -0.66 -12.33 -7.02
CA LEU A 167 -0.96 -11.01 -7.57
C LEU A 167 -2.48 -10.82 -7.54
N LEU A 168 -2.93 -10.01 -6.58
CA LEU A 168 -4.34 -9.78 -6.32
C LEU A 168 -4.71 -8.34 -6.63
N ALA A 169 -5.98 -8.10 -6.94
CA ALA A 169 -6.51 -6.78 -7.19
C ALA A 169 -7.90 -6.60 -6.59
N LEU A 170 -8.21 -5.34 -6.29
CA LEU A 170 -9.51 -4.84 -5.86
C LEU A 170 -9.86 -3.65 -6.76
N GLU A 171 -10.98 -3.73 -7.48
CA GLU A 171 -11.55 -2.58 -8.18
C GLU A 171 -12.27 -1.67 -7.17
N LEU A 172 -11.92 -0.38 -7.19
CA LEU A 172 -12.63 0.67 -6.44
C LEU A 172 -13.69 1.34 -7.32
N LYS A 173 -13.48 1.29 -8.65
CA LYS A 173 -14.44 1.68 -9.69
C LYS A 173 -14.68 0.48 -10.59
N PRO A 174 -15.94 0.09 -10.85
CA PRO A 174 -16.23 -1.03 -11.75
C PRO A 174 -15.55 -0.87 -13.11
N GLY A 175 -14.89 -1.94 -13.58
CA GLY A 175 -14.22 -1.96 -14.90
C GLY A 175 -12.87 -1.23 -14.94
N ALA A 176 -12.34 -0.75 -13.80
CA ALA A 176 -11.03 -0.09 -13.75
C ALA A 176 -9.87 -0.99 -14.21
N LEU A 177 -10.04 -2.32 -14.21
CA LEU A 177 -9.07 -3.31 -14.65
C LEU A 177 -9.51 -4.04 -15.92
N GLU A 178 -10.57 -3.57 -16.61
CA GLU A 178 -11.00 -4.18 -17.86
C GLU A 178 -9.89 -4.05 -18.93
N GLY A 179 -9.52 -5.19 -19.53
CA GLY A 179 -8.43 -5.26 -20.51
C GLY A 179 -7.03 -5.02 -19.93
N ALA A 180 -6.86 -4.93 -18.60
CA ALA A 180 -5.56 -4.67 -18.00
C ALA A 180 -4.56 -5.79 -18.30
N ALA A 181 -3.45 -5.44 -18.94
CA ALA A 181 -2.41 -6.39 -19.33
C ALA A 181 -1.02 -5.73 -19.34
N GLY A 182 0.02 -6.56 -19.24
CA GLY A 182 1.41 -6.13 -19.33
C GLY A 182 2.14 -6.03 -17.98
N VAL A 183 3.35 -5.49 -18.02
CA VAL A 183 4.22 -5.40 -16.85
C VAL A 183 3.86 -4.17 -16.02
N ILE A 184 3.65 -4.37 -14.73
CA ILE A 184 3.36 -3.30 -13.76
C ILE A 184 4.63 -2.46 -13.57
N ALA A 185 4.50 -1.15 -13.76
CA ALA A 185 5.60 -0.20 -13.59
C ALA A 185 5.23 0.89 -12.58
N GLY A 186 6.20 1.35 -11.79
CA GLY A 186 6.01 2.48 -10.89
C GLY A 186 5.84 3.77 -11.69
N SER A 187 4.86 4.58 -11.30
CA SER A 187 4.52 5.81 -12.02
C SER A 187 4.31 7.05 -11.16
N GLY A 188 4.46 6.94 -9.84
CA GLY A 188 4.41 8.08 -8.92
C GLY A 188 5.67 8.92 -8.95
N ASP A 189 5.60 10.13 -8.40
CA ASP A 189 6.72 11.07 -8.41
C ASP A 189 7.96 10.53 -7.72
N PHE A 190 9.13 10.99 -8.16
CA PHE A 190 10.39 10.69 -7.49
C PHE A 190 10.56 11.59 -6.27
N VAL A 191 11.21 11.08 -5.22
CA VAL A 191 11.67 11.89 -4.09
C VAL A 191 12.57 12.99 -4.66
N PRO A 192 12.29 14.27 -4.40
CA PRO A 192 13.13 15.35 -4.89
C PRO A 192 14.57 15.16 -4.41
N HIS A 193 15.51 15.06 -5.34
CA HIS A 193 16.93 15.13 -4.97
C HIS A 193 17.21 16.56 -4.52
N ALA A 194 17.64 16.74 -3.27
CA ALA A 194 18.25 18.00 -2.85
C ALA A 194 19.41 18.29 -3.80
N ARG A 195 19.31 19.37 -4.59
CA ARG A 195 20.44 19.85 -5.40
C ARG A 195 21.58 20.17 -4.42
N VAL A 196 22.59 19.31 -4.35
CA VAL A 196 23.87 19.70 -3.77
C VAL A 196 24.37 20.83 -4.65
N GLN A 197 24.28 22.06 -4.15
CA GLN A 197 24.88 23.22 -4.81
C GLN A 197 26.37 22.96 -4.88
N ALA A 198 26.85 22.50 -6.03
CA ALA A 198 28.25 22.59 -6.37
C ALA A 198 28.57 24.08 -6.44
N LYS A 199 28.99 24.66 -5.31
CA LYS A 199 29.76 25.90 -5.29
C LYS A 199 31.01 25.62 -6.13
N ARG A 200 30.95 25.90 -7.43
CA ARG A 200 32.13 26.25 -8.21
C ARG A 200 32.71 27.48 -7.51
N ARG A 201 33.69 27.26 -6.64
CA ARG A 201 34.55 28.34 -6.16
C ARG A 201 35.25 28.90 -7.38
N THR A 202 34.80 30.08 -7.77
CA THR A 202 35.61 31.03 -8.52
C THR A 202 36.90 31.25 -7.73
N ALA A 203 38.02 30.91 -8.34
CA ALA A 203 39.36 31.45 -8.09
C ALA A 203 40.03 31.33 -9.48
N ALA A 204 40.26 32.37 -10.27
CA ALA A 204 40.91 33.65 -9.98
C ALA A 204 42.28 33.44 -9.32
N ALA A 205 43.24 33.00 -10.13
CA ALA A 205 44.60 33.54 -10.24
C ALA A 205 45.22 33.00 -11.54
#